data_AF-A0A379FVS3-F1
#
_entry.id   AF-A0A379FVS3-F1
#
_cell.length_a   1.000
_cell.length_b   1.000
_cell.length_c   1.000
_cell.angle_alpha   90.00
_cell.angle_beta   90.00
_cell.angle_gamma   90.00
#
_symmetry.space_group_name_H-M   'P 1'
#
loop_
_entity.id
_entity.type
_entity.pdbx_description
1 polymer ?
#
loop_
_entity_poly.entity_id
_entity_poly.type
_entity_poly.pdbx_seq_one_letter_code
_entity_poly.pdbx_strand_id
1 'polypeptide(L)'
;MANPIKGHASKARYEVDKQLVTLTGNAYLEQLDSNIQGDKITYLVPTQQMEAFSDKGKRVTTVILPAQLQEKGPAANKNSSASKSK
;
A
#
# COMPACT_ATOMS: atom_id res chain seq x y z
N MET A 1 6.95 -15.31 -3.65
CA MET A 1 5.63 -15.13 -2.97
C MET A 1 4.93 -13.96 -3.62
N ALA A 2 3.63 -14.04 -3.89
CA ALA A 2 2.87 -12.88 -4.35
C ALA A 2 2.73 -11.88 -3.19
N ASN A 3 2.86 -10.58 -3.46
CA ASN A 3 2.59 -9.54 -2.47
C ASN A 3 1.08 -9.28 -2.45
N PRO A 4 0.36 -9.68 -1.38
CA PRO A 4 -1.08 -9.55 -1.36
C PRO A 4 -1.49 -8.08 -1.29
N ILE A 5 -2.49 -7.72 -2.07
CA ILE A 5 -3.17 -6.43 -1.98
C ILE A 5 -4.33 -6.56 -1.00
N LYS A 6 -4.45 -5.59 -0.10
CA LYS A 6 -5.55 -5.50 0.88
C LYS A 6 -6.22 -4.15 0.75
N GLY A 7 -7.50 -4.07 1.09
CA GLY A 7 -8.22 -2.81 1.04
C GLY A 7 -9.55 -2.88 1.73
N HIS A 8 -10.13 -1.71 1.97
CA HIS A 8 -11.47 -1.57 2.52
C HIS A 8 -12.13 -0.29 1.99
N ALA A 9 -13.46 -0.29 2.01
CA ALA A 9 -14.29 0.85 1.67
C ALA A 9 -15.70 0.60 2.18
N SER A 10 -16.53 1.65 2.14
CA SER A 10 -17.97 1.53 2.40
C SER A 10 -18.67 0.65 1.36
N LYS A 11 -18.18 0.69 0.11
CA LYS A 11 -18.64 -0.18 -0.99
C LYS A 11 -17.45 -0.69 -1.78
N ALA A 12 -17.46 -1.98 -2.07
CA ALA A 12 -16.52 -2.63 -2.98
C ALA A 12 -17.30 -3.30 -4.13
N ARG A 13 -16.87 -3.07 -5.36
CA ARG A 13 -17.40 -3.71 -6.56
C ARG A 13 -16.25 -4.35 -7.32
N TYR A 14 -16.43 -5.60 -7.73
CA TYR A 14 -15.53 -6.26 -8.66
C TYR A 14 -16.30 -6.61 -9.94
N GLU A 15 -15.85 -6.06 -11.05
CA GLU A 15 -16.36 -6.36 -12.39
C GLU A 15 -15.43 -7.41 -13.02
N VAL A 16 -15.85 -8.67 -12.97
CA VAL A 16 -15.02 -9.84 -13.34
C VAL A 16 -14.60 -9.80 -14.81
N ASP A 17 -15.52 -9.43 -15.68
CA ASP A 17 -15.32 -9.27 -17.13
C ASP A 17 -14.27 -8.21 -17.47
N LYS A 18 -14.19 -7.15 -16.65
CA LYS A 18 -13.23 -6.05 -16.81
C LYS A 18 -11.98 -6.21 -15.95
N GLN A 19 -11.98 -7.18 -15.04
CA GLN A 19 -10.95 -7.36 -14.03
C GLN A 19 -10.67 -6.05 -13.26
N LEU A 20 -11.74 -5.32 -12.96
CA LEU A 20 -11.71 -3.98 -12.36
C LEU A 20 -12.31 -4.02 -10.96
N VAL A 21 -11.52 -3.63 -9.97
CA VAL A 21 -12.01 -3.40 -8.60
C VAL A 21 -12.28 -1.91 -8.42
N THR A 22 -13.45 -1.57 -7.91
CA THR A 22 -13.82 -0.19 -7.52
C THR A 22 -14.17 -0.16 -6.03
N LEU A 23 -13.43 0.64 -5.27
CA LEU A 23 -13.66 0.93 -3.85
C LEU A 23 -14.23 2.34 -3.73
N THR A 24 -15.33 2.53 -2.99
CA THR A 24 -16.00 3.83 -2.88
C THR A 24 -16.45 4.11 -1.44
N GLY A 25 -16.22 5.33 -0.98
CA GLY A 25 -16.49 5.83 0.36
C GLY A 25 -15.43 5.38 1.35
N ASN A 26 -14.58 6.31 1.80
CA ASN A 26 -13.41 6.04 2.66
C ASN A 26 -12.56 4.88 2.10
N ALA A 27 -12.22 4.98 0.81
CA ALA A 27 -11.50 3.93 0.11
C ALA A 27 -10.03 3.90 0.55
N TYR A 28 -9.57 2.72 0.92
CA TYR A 28 -8.20 2.41 1.32
C TYR A 28 -7.70 1.20 0.55
N LEU A 29 -6.47 1.28 0.06
CA LEU A 29 -5.77 0.14 -0.51
C LEU A 29 -4.31 0.14 -0.07
N GLU A 30 -3.82 -1.03 0.31
CA GLU A 30 -2.49 -1.29 0.85
C GLU A 30 -1.83 -2.42 0.07
N GLN A 31 -0.57 -2.19 -0.29
CA GLN A 31 0.30 -3.20 -0.88
C GLN A 31 1.66 -3.07 -0.22
N LEU A 32 2.13 -4.17 0.39
CA LEU A 32 3.29 -4.14 1.29
C LEU A 32 3.04 -3.10 2.40
N ASP A 33 3.96 -2.15 2.58
CA ASP A 33 3.86 -1.05 3.55
C ASP A 33 3.44 0.29 2.90
N SER A 34 3.12 0.27 1.60
CA SER A 34 2.61 1.45 0.89
C SER A 34 1.10 1.43 0.85
N ASN A 35 0.49 2.61 0.93
CA ASN A 35 -0.96 2.74 0.91
C ASN A 35 -1.42 3.98 0.16
N ILE A 36 -2.69 3.92 -0.23
CA ILE A 36 -3.40 5.03 -0.85
C ILE A 36 -4.81 5.15 -0.25
N GLN A 37 -5.24 6.38 -0.04
CA GLN A 37 -6.51 6.77 0.55
C GLN A 37 -7.22 7.82 -0.29
N GLY A 38 -8.54 7.69 -0.42
CA GLY A 38 -9.39 8.67 -1.11
C GLY A 38 -10.88 8.35 -0.97
N ASP A 39 -11.73 9.11 -1.65
CA ASP A 39 -13.17 8.83 -1.68
C ASP A 39 -13.49 7.67 -2.65
N LYS A 40 -12.70 7.49 -3.71
CA LYS A 40 -12.82 6.36 -4.65
C LYS A 40 -11.44 5.89 -5.09
N ILE A 41 -11.24 4.58 -5.17
CA ILE A 41 -10.06 3.95 -5.77
C ILE A 41 -10.54 2.95 -6.83
N THR A 42 -9.93 2.98 -8.01
CA THR A 42 -10.10 1.97 -9.06
C THR A 42 -8.78 1.23 -9.27
N TYR A 43 -8.85 -0.10 -9.36
CA TYR A 43 -7.70 -0.98 -9.53
C TYR A 43 -7.94 -1.96 -10.68
N LEU A 44 -7.12 -1.85 -11.73
CA LEU A 44 -7.13 -2.74 -12.89
C LEU A 44 -6.16 -3.90 -12.61
N VAL A 45 -6.72 -5.08 -12.31
CA VAL A 45 -5.96 -6.24 -11.81
C VAL A 45 -4.83 -6.69 -12.77
N PRO A 46 -5.03 -6.77 -14.09
CA PRO A 46 -4.01 -7.29 -15.01
C PRO A 46 -2.77 -6.41 -15.12
N THR A 47 -2.97 -5.09 -15.11
CA THR A 47 -1.90 -4.10 -15.27
C THR A 47 -1.37 -3.59 -13.94
N GLN A 48 -2.03 -3.95 -12.83
CA GLN A 48 -1.79 -3.40 -11.51
C GLN A 48 -1.89 -1.85 -11.46
N GLN A 49 -2.68 -1.25 -12.35
CA GLN A 49 -2.87 0.20 -12.40
C GLN A 49 -3.89 0.65 -11.36
N MET A 50 -3.54 1.70 -10.63
CA MET A 50 -4.37 2.29 -9.59
C MET A 50 -4.66 3.75 -9.89
N GLU A 51 -5.92 4.15 -9.74
CA GLU A 51 -6.34 5.55 -9.78
C GLU A 51 -7.17 5.87 -8.54
N ALA A 52 -6.90 7.00 -7.93
CA ALA A 52 -7.61 7.46 -6.75
C ALA A 52 -8.19 8.85 -6.97
N PHE A 53 -9.37 9.08 -6.41
CA PHE A 53 -10.14 10.29 -6.57
C PHE A 53 -10.64 10.77 -5.21
N SER A 54 -10.82 12.07 -5.09
CA SER A 54 -11.46 12.68 -3.93
C SER A 54 -12.44 13.75 -4.37
N ASP A 55 -13.51 13.91 -3.60
CA ASP A 55 -14.52 14.93 -3.82
C ASP A 55 -13.94 16.33 -3.59
N LYS A 56 -14.67 17.36 -4.05
CA LYS A 56 -14.26 18.75 -3.90
C LYS A 56 -13.98 19.08 -2.44
N GLY A 57 -12.79 19.62 -2.17
CA GLY A 57 -12.35 20.01 -0.83
C GLY A 57 -11.68 18.89 -0.01
N LYS A 58 -11.61 17.66 -0.55
CA LYS A 58 -10.83 16.54 0.02
C LYS A 58 -9.57 16.27 -0.81
N ARG A 59 -8.72 15.35 -0.32
CA ARG A 59 -7.45 15.01 -0.96
C ARG A 59 -7.24 13.50 -1.00
N VAL A 60 -6.64 13.05 -2.10
CA VAL A 60 -6.00 11.74 -2.15
C VAL A 60 -4.71 11.81 -1.34
N THR A 61 -4.47 10.80 -0.51
CA THR A 61 -3.22 10.65 0.26
C THR A 61 -2.56 9.35 -0.13
N THR A 62 -1.27 9.39 -0.43
CA THR A 62 -0.46 8.21 -0.73
C THR A 62 0.76 8.22 0.17
N VAL A 63 1.03 7.11 0.84
CA VAL A 63 2.29 6.87 1.56
C VAL A 63 3.05 5.82 0.78
N ILE A 64 4.24 6.18 0.30
CA ILE A 64 5.12 5.29 -0.44
C ILE A 64 6.31 4.97 0.45
N LEU A 65 6.48 3.69 0.78
CA LEU A 65 7.71 3.24 1.42
C LEU A 65 8.75 2.94 0.34
N PRO A 66 9.91 3.62 0.34
CA PRO A 66 11.00 3.30 -0.59
C PRO A 66 11.45 1.85 -0.45
N ALA A 67 11.67 1.17 -1.58
CA ALA A 67 12.14 -0.23 -1.61
C ALA A 67 13.43 -0.46 -0.80
N GLN A 68 14.28 0.57 -0.69
CA GLN A 68 15.52 0.53 0.10
C GLN A 68 15.30 0.35 1.61
N LEU A 69 14.13 0.78 2.13
CA LEU A 69 13.76 0.58 3.54
C LEU A 69 13.14 -0.80 3.78
N GLN A 70 12.66 -1.47 2.73
CA GLN A 70 12.10 -2.82 2.81
C GLN A 70 13.20 -3.90 2.90
N GLU A 71 14.39 -3.64 2.35
CA GLU A 71 15.55 -4.55 2.39
C GLU A 71 16.24 -4.63 3.76
N LYS A 72 15.98 -3.68 4.67
CA LYS A 72 16.57 -3.68 6.03
C LYS A 72 15.51 -3.95 7.10
N GLY A 73 15.15 -5.22 7.25
CA GLY A 73 14.50 -5.71 8.47
C GLY A 73 15.40 -5.51 9.72
N PRO A 74 14.85 -5.56 10.95
CA PRO A 74 15.55 -5.24 12.20
C PRO A 74 16.50 -6.36 12.67
N ALA A 75 17.46 -6.74 11.83
CA ALA A 75 18.50 -7.74 12.16
C ALA A 75 19.93 -7.22 11.98
N ALA A 76 20.14 -5.90 11.97
CA ALA A 76 21.48 -5.31 11.84
C ALA A 76 21.73 -4.23 12.91
N ASN A 77 21.64 -4.60 14.19
CA ASN A 77 22.38 -3.88 15.23
C ASN A 77 22.72 -4.77 16.44
N LYS A 78 23.63 -5.72 16.23
CA LYS A 78 24.46 -6.28 17.30
C LYS A 78 25.90 -6.38 16.77
N ASN A 79 26.65 -5.30 16.90
CA ASN A 79 28.03 -5.33 17.40
C ASN A 79 28.64 -3.93 17.36
N SER A 80 28.51 -3.22 18.48
CA SER A 80 29.41 -2.14 18.86
C SER A 80 29.39 -1.95 20.38
N SER A 81 30.05 -2.88 21.10
CA SER A 81 30.64 -2.56 22.41
C SER A 81 31.67 -3.62 22.82
N ALA A 82 32.94 -3.24 22.70
CA ALA A 82 34.10 -3.61 23.51
C ALA A 82 34.02 -4.86 24.41
N SER A 83 34.93 -5.81 24.16
CA SER A 83 35.59 -6.56 25.24
C SER A 83 37.09 -6.33 25.15
N LYS A 84 37.62 -5.77 26.22
CA LYS A 84 39.01 -5.43 26.50
C LYS A 84 39.55 -6.53 27.43
N SER A 85 40.51 -7.33 26.97
CA SER A 85 41.41 -8.21 27.75
C SER A 85 42.20 -9.04 26.73
N LYS A 86 43.50 -9.28 26.81
CA LYS A 86 44.55 -9.01 27.80
C LYS A 86 45.87 -9.11 27.04
#